data_AF-A0AAP3CQ20-F1
#
_entry.id   AF-A0AAP3CQ20-F1
#
_cell.length_a   1.000
_cell.length_b   1.000
_cell.length_c   1.000
_cell.angle_alpha   90.00
_cell.angle_beta   90.00
_cell.angle_gamma   90.00
#
_symmetry.space_group_name_H-M   'P 1'
#
loop_
_entity.id
_entity.type
_entity.pdbx_description
1 polymer ?
#
loop_
_entity_poly.entity_id
_entity_poly.type
_entity_poly.pdbx_seq_one_letter_code
_entity_poly.pdbx_strand_id
1 'polypeptide(L)'
;MKKVLLTILTFSLLISLFAIDGGNEVKAKGVESAHLQKSSINGLNKIVDKNGKKLITEEELLELFSSSDFSPNSTNQVSYFYTNIDNKTTILKLNLVVHNNKLTSVSLTDTEEKSSSITTAVTNQEKASPQFQILKKLPKPKPKPKPKKPKITKDVPYKKNGGTIKKDFINEHAYKRHKYDASRKSTSNRTQYGKDVDVAELRRLTMTQPDQAWSSRDKGGPWRTFYRKQFNKNISTKDTSTTHHRVIINTADSSKNTQFPLSFKN
;
A
#
# COMPACT_ATOMS: atom_id res chain seq x y z
N MET A 1 1.47 -73.67 -56.62
CA MET A 1 0.26 -73.04 -56.06
C MET A 1 0.69 -71.86 -55.18
N LYS A 2 -0.07 -70.77 -55.26
CA LYS A 2 -0.09 -69.54 -54.41
C LYS A 2 0.21 -69.86 -52.92
N LYS A 3 0.82 -69.01 -52.08
CA LYS A 3 1.07 -67.55 -52.09
C LYS A 3 2.12 -67.22 -51.01
N VAL A 4 2.87 -66.16 -51.27
CA VAL A 4 3.97 -65.59 -50.48
C VAL A 4 3.48 -64.36 -49.70
N LEU A 5 3.94 -64.29 -48.45
CA LEU A 5 4.34 -63.16 -47.61
C LEU A 5 3.70 -61.76 -47.78
N LEU A 6 3.12 -61.30 -46.66
CA LEU A 6 3.24 -60.00 -46.00
C LEU A 6 3.62 -58.77 -46.84
N THR A 7 2.72 -57.78 -46.87
CA THR A 7 3.06 -56.41 -47.29
C THR A 7 2.57 -55.43 -46.22
N ILE A 8 3.52 -54.71 -45.64
CA ILE A 8 3.34 -53.61 -44.70
C ILE A 8 2.79 -52.42 -45.49
N LEU A 9 1.61 -51.92 -45.11
CA LEU A 9 1.04 -50.71 -45.69
C LEU A 9 1.40 -49.52 -44.79
N THR A 10 2.40 -48.75 -45.22
CA THR A 10 2.69 -47.42 -44.71
C THR A 10 1.69 -46.45 -45.32
N PHE A 11 0.90 -45.76 -44.49
CA PHE A 11 0.07 -44.64 -44.93
C PHE A 11 0.69 -43.34 -44.43
N SER A 12 1.45 -42.71 -45.33
CA SER A 12 1.86 -41.31 -45.24
C SER A 12 0.69 -40.46 -45.74
N LEU A 13 0.10 -39.65 -44.86
CA LEU A 13 -0.75 -38.53 -45.28
C LEU A 13 -0.18 -37.23 -44.71
N LEU A 14 0.62 -36.56 -45.52
CA LEU A 14 0.83 -35.12 -45.49
C LEU A 14 -0.30 -34.48 -46.31
N ILE A 15 -0.97 -33.44 -45.79
CA ILE A 15 -1.39 -32.24 -46.53
C ILE A 15 -2.02 -31.20 -45.56
N SER A 16 -1.29 -30.07 -45.49
CA SER A 16 -1.65 -28.64 -45.33
C SER A 16 -2.67 -28.10 -44.31
N LEU A 17 -2.13 -27.24 -43.44
CA LEU A 17 -2.54 -25.85 -43.12
C LEU A 17 -4.03 -25.50 -43.04
N PHE A 18 -4.50 -25.31 -41.80
CA PHE A 18 -5.23 -24.09 -41.44
C PHE A 18 -4.53 -23.44 -40.25
N ALA A 19 -4.05 -22.22 -40.44
CA ALA A 19 -3.57 -21.38 -39.35
C ALA A 19 -4.78 -20.93 -38.52
N ILE A 20 -4.83 -21.35 -37.26
CA ILE A 20 -5.67 -20.72 -36.23
C ILE A 20 -4.72 -20.19 -35.18
N ASP A 21 -4.59 -18.87 -35.23
CA ASP A 21 -4.07 -18.00 -34.19
C ASP A 21 -4.83 -18.21 -32.88
N GLY A 22 -4.11 -18.28 -31.75
CA GLY A 22 -4.76 -18.36 -30.44
C GLY A 22 -3.94 -19.09 -29.39
N GLY A 23 -3.21 -18.31 -28.60
CA GLY A 23 -2.76 -18.75 -27.28
C GLY A 23 -1.34 -18.35 -26.93
N ASN A 24 -1.02 -17.06 -26.95
CA ASN A 24 0.11 -16.56 -26.19
C ASN A 24 -0.15 -16.87 -24.71
N GLU A 25 0.47 -17.93 -24.19
CA GLU A 25 0.73 -18.05 -22.76
C GLU A 25 1.54 -16.81 -22.33
N VAL A 26 0.86 -15.86 -21.70
CA VAL A 26 1.51 -14.78 -20.98
C VAL A 26 2.20 -15.42 -19.79
N LYS A 27 3.45 -15.86 -19.99
CA LYS A 27 4.39 -16.11 -18.90
C LYS A 27 4.58 -14.77 -18.20
N ALA A 28 3.93 -14.62 -17.05
CA ALA A 28 4.19 -13.51 -16.16
C ALA A 28 5.68 -13.52 -15.82
N LYS A 29 6.40 -12.49 -16.27
CA LYS A 29 7.77 -12.22 -15.83
C LYS A 29 7.77 -12.20 -14.31
N GLY A 30 8.46 -13.17 -13.72
CA GLY A 30 8.80 -13.14 -12.31
C GLY A 30 9.48 -11.79 -12.04
N VAL A 31 8.89 -11.03 -11.13
CA VAL A 31 9.56 -9.85 -10.57
C VAL A 31 10.66 -10.42 -9.69
N GLU A 32 11.83 -10.61 -10.29
CA GLU A 32 13.09 -10.69 -9.56
C GLU A 32 13.06 -9.58 -8.51
N SER A 33 13.35 -9.98 -7.26
CA SER A 33 13.63 -9.11 -6.14
C SER A 33 14.23 -7.81 -6.64
N ALA A 34 13.44 -6.73 -6.56
CA ALA A 34 13.84 -5.42 -7.01
C ALA A 34 15.12 -5.05 -6.27
N HIS A 35 16.27 -5.29 -6.92
CA HIS A 35 17.48 -4.56 -6.67
C HIS A 35 17.06 -3.12 -6.86
N LEU A 36 16.92 -2.38 -5.75
CA LEU A 36 16.59 -0.97 -5.72
C LEU A 36 17.64 -0.25 -6.60
N GLN A 37 17.33 -0.11 -7.89
CA GLN A 37 18.01 0.84 -8.74
C GLN A 37 17.72 2.18 -8.09
N LYS A 38 18.78 2.84 -7.64
CA LYS A 38 18.77 4.16 -7.02
C LYS A 38 18.26 5.18 -8.04
N SER A 39 16.95 5.19 -8.25
CA SER A 39 16.27 6.18 -9.07
C SER A 39 16.22 7.44 -8.24
N SER A 40 17.09 8.40 -8.53
CA SER A 40 17.04 9.69 -7.84
C SER A 40 15.70 10.36 -8.12
N ILE A 41 14.75 10.25 -7.20
CA ILE A 41 13.44 10.89 -7.30
C ILE A 41 13.67 12.40 -7.28
N ASN A 42 13.37 13.07 -8.39
CA ASN A 42 13.61 14.50 -8.51
C ASN A 42 12.80 15.27 -7.45
N GLY A 43 13.40 16.30 -6.85
CA GLY A 43 12.76 17.14 -5.83
C GLY A 43 12.74 16.56 -4.42
N LEU A 44 13.10 15.29 -4.20
CA LEU A 44 13.14 14.68 -2.87
C LEU A 44 14.10 15.41 -1.91
N ASN A 45 15.24 15.88 -2.43
CA ASN A 45 16.21 16.67 -1.67
C ASN A 45 15.66 18.01 -1.16
N LYS A 46 14.56 18.52 -1.73
CA LYS A 46 13.90 19.76 -1.31
C LYS A 46 12.86 19.52 -0.21
N ILE A 47 12.53 18.27 0.11
CA ILE A 47 11.56 17.90 1.14
C ILE A 47 12.25 17.79 2.50
N VAL A 48 12.72 18.94 2.99
CA VAL A 48 13.50 19.07 4.23
C VAL A 48 12.86 20.04 5.23
N ASP A 49 13.22 19.89 6.50
CA ASP A 49 12.94 20.84 7.57
C ASP A 49 13.85 22.08 7.44
N LYS A 50 13.66 23.05 8.34
CA LYS A 50 14.46 24.29 8.36
C LYS A 50 15.96 24.07 8.57
N ASN A 51 16.35 22.92 9.10
CA ASN A 51 17.75 22.57 9.37
C ASN A 51 18.32 21.67 8.26
N GLY A 52 17.62 21.53 7.13
CA GLY A 52 18.03 20.68 6.02
C GLY A 52 17.84 19.18 6.26
N LYS A 53 17.19 18.77 7.35
CA LYS A 53 16.92 17.36 7.61
C LYS A 53 15.71 16.89 6.79
N LYS A 54 15.86 15.75 6.10
CA LYS A 54 14.77 15.12 5.32
C LYS A 54 13.52 14.89 6.17
N LEU A 55 12.37 15.31 5.64
CA LEU A 55 11.05 15.08 6.24
C LEU A 55 10.43 13.75 5.78
N ILE A 56 10.89 13.23 4.64
CA ILE A 56 10.53 11.93 4.07
C ILE A 56 11.77 11.35 3.40
N THR A 57 11.98 10.05 3.56
CA THR A 57 13.08 9.30 2.94
C THR A 57 12.68 8.73 1.58
N GLU A 58 13.67 8.29 0.79
CA GLU A 58 13.40 7.66 -0.50
C GLU A 58 12.66 6.33 -0.30
N GLU A 59 13.06 5.57 0.72
CA GLU A 59 12.46 4.30 1.09
C GLU A 59 10.99 4.46 1.50
N GLU A 60 10.66 5.46 2.34
CA GLU A 60 9.29 5.78 2.72
C GLU A 60 8.44 6.20 1.50
N LEU A 61 9.05 6.91 0.56
CA LEU A 61 8.36 7.41 -0.62
C LEU A 61 8.13 6.31 -1.66
N LEU A 62 9.10 5.44 -1.88
CA LEU A 62 8.97 4.26 -2.73
C LEU A 62 7.98 3.27 -2.13
N GLU A 63 7.97 3.10 -0.81
CA GLU A 63 6.97 2.28 -0.13
C GLU A 63 5.55 2.85 -0.31
N LEU A 64 5.38 4.17 -0.13
CA LEU A 64 4.13 4.86 -0.42
C LEU A 64 3.69 4.61 -1.87
N PHE A 65 4.61 4.74 -2.82
CA PHE A 65 4.38 4.50 -4.24
C PHE A 65 3.94 3.06 -4.52
N SER A 66 4.67 2.06 -4.03
CA SER A 66 4.38 0.63 -4.25
C SER A 66 3.09 0.15 -3.58
N SER A 67 2.58 0.87 -2.59
CA SER A 67 1.34 0.53 -1.88
C SER A 67 0.15 1.39 -2.28
N SER A 68 0.33 2.25 -3.28
CA SER A 68 -0.73 3.06 -3.87
C SER A 68 -0.96 2.63 -5.32
N ASP A 69 -2.23 2.59 -5.73
CA ASP A 69 -2.61 2.23 -7.11
C ASP A 69 -2.49 3.44 -8.06
N PHE A 70 -1.32 4.06 -8.15
CA PHE A 70 -1.16 5.24 -8.99
C PHE A 70 -1.21 4.89 -10.47
N SER A 71 -2.02 5.62 -11.22
CA SER A 71 -2.08 5.49 -12.67
C SER A 71 -0.72 5.77 -13.32
N PRO A 72 -0.31 5.04 -14.38
CA PRO A 72 0.85 5.41 -15.18
C PRO A 72 0.68 6.82 -15.77
N ASN A 73 1.79 7.55 -15.95
CA ASN A 73 1.82 8.85 -16.63
C ASN A 73 0.87 9.89 -15.99
N SER A 74 0.88 9.95 -14.66
CA SER A 74 -0.06 10.76 -13.87
C SER A 74 0.67 11.64 -12.85
N THR A 75 -0.06 12.67 -12.38
CA THR A 75 0.34 13.46 -11.22
C THR A 75 -0.67 13.23 -10.11
N ASN A 76 -0.19 12.79 -8.95
CA ASN A 76 -1.03 12.33 -7.84
C ASN A 76 -0.87 13.25 -6.64
N GLN A 77 -2.01 13.68 -6.10
CA GLN A 77 -2.05 14.48 -4.88
C GLN A 77 -1.99 13.54 -3.67
N VAL A 78 -1.01 13.78 -2.81
CA VAL A 78 -0.77 12.99 -1.61
C VAL A 78 -0.70 13.88 -0.39
N SER A 79 -1.42 13.49 0.67
CA SER A 79 -1.25 14.06 2.00
C SER A 79 -0.46 13.08 2.84
N TYR A 80 0.84 13.31 3.01
CA TYR A 80 1.69 12.47 3.85
C TYR A 80 1.65 12.96 5.30
N PHE A 81 1.40 12.06 6.24
CA PHE A 81 1.31 12.36 7.67
C PHE A 81 2.53 11.83 8.39
N TYR A 82 3.15 12.68 9.21
CA TYR A 82 4.21 12.24 10.10
C TYR A 82 4.01 12.82 11.49
N THR A 83 4.45 12.06 12.50
CA THR A 83 4.42 12.49 13.89
C THR A 83 5.75 13.16 14.22
N ASN A 84 5.68 14.37 14.75
CA ASN A 84 6.83 15.14 15.18
C ASN A 84 7.38 14.67 16.52
N ILE A 85 8.56 15.18 16.86
CA ILE A 85 9.16 14.99 18.20
C ILE A 85 8.28 15.49 19.35
N ASP A 86 7.44 16.50 19.11
CA ASP A 86 6.47 17.05 20.07
C ASP A 86 5.14 16.26 20.12
N ASN A 87 5.08 15.12 19.45
CA ASN A 87 3.91 14.26 19.27
C ASN A 87 2.74 14.90 18.52
N LYS A 88 2.93 16.05 17.87
CA LYS A 88 1.93 16.59 16.94
C LYS A 88 2.06 15.93 15.58
N THR A 89 0.95 15.75 14.90
CA THR A 89 0.95 15.34 13.49
C THR A 89 1.11 16.57 12.60
N THR A 90 2.03 16.49 11.63
CA THR A 90 2.13 17.43 10.51
C THR A 90 1.75 16.73 9.22
N ILE A 91 1.15 17.49 8.30
CA ILE A 91 0.72 17.04 6.99
C ILE A 91 1.62 17.68 5.92
N LEU A 92 2.30 16.86 5.11
CA LEU A 92 2.94 17.31 3.88
C LEU A 92 1.97 17.09 2.72
N LYS A 93 1.63 18.17 2.01
CA LYS A 93 0.91 18.07 0.75
C LYS A 93 1.94 17.92 -0.36
N LEU A 94 1.90 16.78 -1.05
CA LEU A 94 2.85 16.35 -2.05
C LEU A 94 2.15 16.17 -3.40
N ASN A 95 2.85 16.51 -4.48
CA ASN A 95 2.55 16.03 -5.82
C ASN A 95 3.59 14.95 -6.17
N LEU A 96 3.10 13.77 -6.57
CA LEU A 96 3.93 12.67 -7.05
C LEU A 96 3.71 12.48 -8.54
N VAL A 97 4.78 12.57 -9.32
CA VAL A 97 4.74 12.34 -10.77
C VAL A 97 5.18 10.92 -11.07
N VAL A 98 4.31 10.18 -11.74
CA VAL A 98 4.52 8.79 -12.13
C VAL A 98 4.66 8.73 -13.63
N HIS A 99 5.75 8.14 -14.13
CA HIS A 99 5.97 7.94 -15.56
C HIS A 99 6.39 6.49 -15.79
N ASN A 100 5.74 5.78 -16.72
CA ASN A 100 6.02 4.36 -17.01
C ASN A 100 6.10 3.49 -15.73
N ASN A 101 5.13 3.62 -14.83
CA ASN A 101 5.07 2.91 -13.54
C ASN A 101 6.26 3.13 -12.61
N LYS A 102 7.01 4.22 -12.79
CA LYS A 102 8.08 4.65 -11.89
C LYS A 102 7.77 6.03 -11.32
N LEU A 103 8.02 6.19 -10.03
CA LEU A 103 8.00 7.50 -9.40
C LEU A 103 9.23 8.31 -9.86
N THR A 104 9.00 9.42 -10.54
CA THR A 104 10.09 10.23 -11.14
C THR A 104 10.33 11.53 -10.40
N SER A 105 9.29 12.13 -9.80
CA SER A 105 9.40 13.42 -9.13
C SER A 105 8.44 13.53 -7.94
N VAL A 106 8.88 14.30 -6.95
CA VAL A 106 8.08 14.72 -5.79
C VAL A 106 8.25 16.22 -5.57
N SER A 107 7.15 16.92 -5.28
CA SER A 107 7.18 18.34 -4.89
C SER A 107 6.19 18.63 -3.76
N LEU A 108 6.50 19.61 -2.91
CA LEU A 108 5.57 20.16 -1.93
C LEU A 108 4.59 21.12 -2.63
N THR A 109 3.30 20.98 -2.33
CA THR A 109 2.25 21.87 -2.85
C THR A 109 1.86 22.98 -1.88
N ASP A 110 1.86 22.69 -0.58
CA ASP A 110 1.64 23.69 0.47
C ASP A 110 2.96 23.91 1.24
N THR A 111 3.32 25.18 1.41
CA THR A 111 4.43 25.60 2.28
C THR A 111 4.01 25.79 3.73
N GLU A 112 2.69 25.89 3.99
CA GLU A 112 2.13 26.08 5.32
C GLU A 112 1.73 24.75 5.96
N GLU A 113 2.27 24.50 7.16
CA GLU A 113 1.92 23.31 7.93
C GLU A 113 0.54 23.45 8.56
N LYS A 114 -0.29 22.42 8.37
CA LYS A 114 -1.51 22.22 9.16
C LYS A 114 -1.24 21.14 10.20
N SER A 115 -1.48 21.47 11.47
CA SER A 115 -1.43 20.51 12.56
C SER A 115 -2.84 20.14 12.99
N SER A 116 -3.16 18.86 12.85
CA SER A 116 -4.41 18.25 13.31
C SER A 116 -4.18 16.75 13.49
N SER A 117 -5.01 16.07 14.27
CA SER A 117 -4.97 14.60 14.29
C SER A 117 -5.17 14.02 12.88
N ILE A 118 -4.60 12.85 12.59
CA ILE A 118 -4.80 12.20 11.28
C ILE A 118 -6.29 11.97 11.04
N THR A 119 -7.02 11.48 12.03
CA THR A 119 -8.47 11.26 11.94
C THR A 119 -9.21 12.54 11.56
N THR A 120 -8.93 13.66 12.23
CA THR A 120 -9.53 14.97 11.91
C THR A 120 -9.17 15.42 10.50
N ALA A 121 -7.91 15.25 10.10
CA ALA A 121 -7.45 15.62 8.76
C ALA A 121 -8.19 14.83 7.68
N VAL A 122 -8.36 13.52 7.89
CA VAL A 122 -9.06 12.60 6.97
C VAL A 122 -10.54 12.97 6.87
N THR A 123 -11.23 13.20 8.01
CA THR A 123 -12.64 13.62 8.00
C THR A 123 -12.85 14.96 7.26
N ASN A 124 -11.87 15.87 7.33
CA ASN A 124 -11.98 17.18 6.68
C ASN A 124 -11.59 17.16 5.18
N GLN A 125 -11.03 16.06 4.65
CA GLN A 125 -10.65 15.96 3.23
C GLN A 125 -11.85 16.01 2.28
N GLU A 126 -13.02 15.52 2.70
CA GLU A 126 -14.24 15.53 1.89
C GLU A 126 -14.98 16.87 1.91
N LYS A 127 -14.82 17.65 2.99
CA LYS A 127 -15.45 18.97 3.14
C LYS A 127 -14.78 20.06 2.28
N ALA A 128 -13.63 19.76 1.69
CA ALA A 128 -12.87 20.69 0.85
C ALA A 128 -13.06 20.38 -0.65
N SER A 129 -14.22 20.77 -1.19
CA SER A 129 -14.47 20.97 -2.63
C SER A 129 -15.31 22.26 -2.77
N PRO A 130 -15.10 23.09 -3.80
CA PRO A 130 -14.67 24.47 -3.64
C PRO A 130 -15.83 25.44 -3.35
N GLN A 131 -15.77 26.12 -2.22
CA GLN A 131 -16.24 27.49 -2.13
C GLN A 131 -15.03 28.37 -1.84
N PHE A 132 -14.74 29.26 -2.78
CA PHE A 132 -13.71 30.28 -2.67
C PHE A 132 -13.81 30.97 -1.31
N GLN A 133 -12.82 30.76 -0.44
CA GLN A 133 -12.63 31.61 0.72
C GLN A 133 -11.46 32.55 0.45
N ILE A 134 -11.78 33.83 0.52
CA ILE A 134 -10.91 34.98 0.32
C ILE A 134 -9.66 34.83 1.20
N LEU A 135 -8.49 34.79 0.56
CA LEU A 135 -7.18 34.74 1.21
C LEU A 135 -6.97 36.02 2.04
N LYS A 136 -7.17 35.93 3.37
CA LYS A 136 -6.58 36.89 4.30
C LYS A 136 -5.07 36.62 4.38
N LYS A 137 -4.28 37.69 4.30
CA LYS A 137 -2.81 37.69 4.40
C LYS A 137 -2.39 36.99 5.71
N LEU A 138 -1.87 35.77 5.63
CA LEU A 138 -1.43 35.00 6.80
C LEU A 138 0.04 35.31 7.16
N PRO A 139 0.45 35.07 8.42
CA PRO A 139 1.78 35.40 8.94
C PRO A 139 2.88 34.53 8.31
N LYS A 140 4.13 35.00 8.40
CA LYS A 140 5.33 34.30 7.91
C LYS A 140 5.33 32.81 8.33
N PRO A 141 5.76 31.90 7.43
CA PRO A 141 5.72 30.45 7.67
C PRO A 141 6.52 30.06 8.90
N LYS A 142 5.89 29.30 9.81
CA LYS A 142 6.52 28.81 11.04
C LYS A 142 7.58 27.72 10.72
N PRO A 143 8.60 27.56 11.59
CA PRO A 143 9.61 26.51 11.44
C PRO A 143 9.02 25.11 11.38
N LYS A 144 9.45 24.30 10.41
CA LYS A 144 9.06 22.88 10.30
C LYS A 144 9.66 22.05 11.45
N PRO A 145 8.86 21.36 12.28
CA PRO A 145 9.33 20.42 13.27
C PRO A 145 9.85 19.13 12.62
N LYS A 146 10.71 18.42 13.36
CA LYS A 146 11.42 17.24 12.87
C LYS A 146 10.57 15.98 13.01
N PRO A 147 10.55 15.08 11.99
CA PRO A 147 9.90 13.79 12.10
C PRO A 147 10.53 12.95 13.21
N LYS A 148 9.67 12.31 14.01
CA LYS A 148 10.04 11.28 14.96
C LYS A 148 10.29 9.98 14.18
N LYS A 149 11.37 9.28 14.50
CA LYS A 149 11.60 7.94 13.92
C LYS A 149 10.45 7.00 14.31
N PRO A 150 10.00 6.12 13.40
CA PRO A 150 9.05 5.06 13.71
C PRO A 150 9.45 4.32 14.98
N LYS A 151 8.52 4.22 15.94
CA LYS A 151 8.74 3.42 17.15
C LYS A 151 8.14 2.05 16.90
N ILE A 152 9.02 1.07 16.59
CA ILE A 152 8.63 -0.34 16.51
C ILE A 152 7.88 -0.67 17.81
N THR A 153 6.65 -1.13 17.66
CA THR A 153 5.82 -1.46 18.82
C THR A 153 6.32 -2.75 19.43
N LYS A 154 6.58 -2.67 20.74
CA LYS A 154 7.27 -3.72 21.48
C LYS A 154 6.46 -5.00 21.63
N ASP A 155 5.15 -5.00 21.40
CA ASP A 155 4.34 -6.21 21.56
C ASP A 155 3.30 -6.33 20.45
N VAL A 156 3.10 -7.57 20.00
CA VAL A 156 1.96 -7.95 19.16
C VAL A 156 0.78 -8.22 20.10
N PRO A 157 -0.35 -7.50 19.94
CA PRO A 157 -1.55 -7.73 20.73
C PRO A 157 -2.02 -9.19 20.66
N TYR A 158 -2.19 -9.81 21.82
CA TYR A 158 -2.60 -11.20 21.95
C TYR A 158 -4.09 -11.29 22.31
N LYS A 159 -4.80 -12.17 21.61
CA LYS A 159 -6.16 -12.58 21.97
C LYS A 159 -6.36 -14.01 21.49
N LYS A 160 -6.75 -14.91 22.38
CA LYS A 160 -7.02 -16.31 22.02
C LYS A 160 -8.06 -16.36 20.90
N ASN A 161 -7.71 -17.02 19.80
CA ASN A 161 -8.49 -17.08 18.56
C ASN A 161 -8.84 -15.70 17.94
N GLY A 162 -8.12 -14.62 18.29
CA GLY A 162 -8.43 -13.27 17.79
C GLY A 162 -8.41 -13.15 16.27
N GLY A 163 -7.55 -13.93 15.59
CA GLY A 163 -7.49 -14.00 14.13
C GLY A 163 -8.73 -14.60 13.47
N THR A 164 -9.65 -15.21 14.22
CA THR A 164 -10.89 -15.83 13.71
C THR A 164 -12.15 -15.07 14.12
N ILE A 165 -12.06 -14.06 14.97
CA ILE A 165 -13.23 -13.38 15.53
C ILE A 165 -13.73 -12.30 14.57
N LYS A 166 -14.88 -12.54 13.93
CA LYS A 166 -15.49 -11.64 12.94
C LYS A 166 -15.60 -10.18 13.39
N LYS A 167 -16.05 -9.93 14.64
CA LYS A 167 -16.23 -8.57 15.19
C LYS A 167 -14.93 -7.77 15.35
N ASP A 168 -13.77 -8.44 15.31
CA ASP A 168 -12.48 -7.77 15.47
C ASP A 168 -11.99 -7.15 14.15
N PHE A 169 -12.61 -7.51 13.02
CA PHE A 169 -12.29 -6.98 11.69
C PHE A 169 -13.10 -5.72 11.38
N ILE A 170 -12.51 -4.83 10.58
CA ILE A 170 -13.13 -3.54 10.24
C ILE A 170 -14.46 -3.69 9.48
N ASN A 171 -14.62 -4.76 8.70
CA ASN A 171 -15.84 -5.11 7.99
C ASN A 171 -15.80 -6.57 7.50
N GLU A 172 -16.90 -7.00 6.85
CA GLU A 172 -17.04 -8.34 6.27
C GLU A 172 -15.97 -8.63 5.21
N HIS A 173 -15.61 -7.65 4.38
CA HIS A 173 -14.63 -7.81 3.31
C HIS A 173 -13.27 -8.22 3.88
N ALA A 174 -12.78 -7.47 4.88
CA ALA A 174 -11.53 -7.77 5.55
C ALA A 174 -11.57 -9.13 6.26
N TYR A 175 -12.70 -9.46 6.92
CA TYR A 175 -12.87 -10.74 7.60
C TYR A 175 -12.78 -11.93 6.64
N LYS A 176 -13.60 -11.95 5.58
CA LYS A 176 -13.64 -13.05 4.60
C LYS A 176 -12.28 -13.27 3.93
N ARG A 177 -11.53 -12.19 3.72
CA ARG A 177 -10.25 -12.23 3.01
C ARG A 177 -9.09 -12.60 3.92
N HIS A 178 -9.01 -12.04 5.12
CA HIS A 178 -7.80 -12.03 5.95
C HIS A 178 -7.92 -12.78 7.29
N LYS A 179 -9.09 -13.33 7.65
CA LYS A 179 -9.20 -14.19 8.84
C LYS A 179 -8.20 -15.34 8.79
N TYR A 180 -7.79 -15.80 9.95
CA TYR A 180 -7.11 -17.07 10.10
C TYR A 180 -8.03 -18.21 9.65
N ASP A 181 -7.49 -19.11 8.83
CA ASP A 181 -8.18 -20.25 8.27
C ASP A 181 -7.19 -21.40 8.06
N ALA A 182 -7.19 -22.37 8.96
CA ALA A 182 -6.24 -23.47 8.91
C ALA A 182 -6.38 -24.35 7.65
N SER A 183 -7.55 -24.36 7.01
CA SER A 183 -7.78 -25.13 5.78
C SER A 183 -7.29 -24.43 4.52
N ARG A 184 -6.77 -23.19 4.62
CA ARG A 184 -6.33 -22.40 3.48
C ARG A 184 -4.94 -21.84 3.70
N LYS A 185 -4.07 -22.04 2.72
CA LYS A 185 -2.74 -21.42 2.70
C LYS A 185 -2.84 -19.90 2.55
N SER A 186 -2.04 -19.16 3.31
CA SER A 186 -1.94 -17.71 3.16
C SER A 186 -1.01 -17.34 1.99
N THR A 187 -1.33 -16.27 1.26
CA THR A 187 -0.54 -15.79 0.11
C THR A 187 -0.34 -14.28 0.18
N SER A 188 0.62 -13.73 -0.57
CA SER A 188 0.88 -12.27 -0.61
C SER A 188 -0.36 -11.44 -0.93
N ASN A 189 -1.19 -11.92 -1.86
CA ASN A 189 -2.44 -11.26 -2.29
C ASN A 189 -3.63 -11.52 -1.36
N ARG A 190 -3.49 -12.46 -0.42
CA ARG A 190 -4.55 -12.89 0.50
C ARG A 190 -3.93 -13.35 1.82
N THR A 191 -3.24 -12.42 2.47
CA THR A 191 -2.58 -12.67 3.75
C THR A 191 -3.61 -12.97 4.83
N GLN A 192 -3.23 -13.81 5.79
CA GLN A 192 -4.06 -14.17 6.94
C GLN A 192 -3.38 -13.75 8.24
N TYR A 193 -4.17 -13.27 9.20
CA TYR A 193 -3.66 -13.06 10.56
C TYR A 193 -3.24 -14.37 11.21
N GLY A 194 -2.33 -14.29 12.18
CA GLY A 194 -2.07 -15.40 13.10
C GLY A 194 -3.33 -15.74 13.93
N LYS A 195 -3.46 -17.02 14.33
CA LYS A 195 -4.63 -17.51 15.08
C LYS A 195 -4.94 -16.68 16.32
N ASP A 196 -3.93 -16.37 17.12
CA ASP A 196 -4.08 -15.73 18.44
C ASP A 196 -3.67 -14.25 18.45
N VAL A 197 -3.87 -13.56 17.33
CA VAL A 197 -3.60 -12.12 17.19
C VAL A 197 -4.86 -11.32 17.49
N ASP A 198 -4.78 -10.31 18.36
CA ASP A 198 -5.88 -9.38 18.58
C ASP A 198 -5.98 -8.39 17.41
N VAL A 199 -6.80 -8.75 16.41
CA VAL A 199 -6.98 -8.00 15.17
C VAL A 199 -7.57 -6.59 15.42
N ALA A 200 -8.39 -6.43 16.46
CA ALA A 200 -9.01 -5.15 16.79
C ALA A 200 -8.01 -4.18 17.41
N GLU A 201 -7.23 -4.65 18.39
CA GLU A 201 -6.21 -3.83 19.03
C GLU A 201 -5.08 -3.50 18.06
N LEU A 202 -4.73 -4.44 17.19
CA LEU A 202 -3.73 -4.26 16.15
C LEU A 202 -4.17 -3.17 15.14
N ARG A 203 -5.44 -3.17 14.71
CA ARG A 203 -6.03 -2.04 13.95
C ARG A 203 -5.95 -0.73 14.72
N ARG A 204 -6.36 -0.71 15.99
CA ARG A 204 -6.38 0.50 16.83
C ARG A 204 -4.99 1.12 16.90
N LEU A 205 -3.96 0.32 17.20
CA LEU A 205 -2.57 0.76 17.26
C LEU A 205 -2.07 1.27 15.90
N THR A 206 -2.41 0.60 14.80
CA THR A 206 -2.02 1.05 13.45
C THR A 206 -2.63 2.40 13.09
N MET A 207 -3.88 2.67 13.47
CA MET A 207 -4.52 3.95 13.16
C MET A 207 -4.14 5.08 14.11
N THR A 208 -3.92 4.78 15.40
CA THR A 208 -3.63 5.80 16.42
C THR A 208 -2.16 6.14 16.54
N GLN A 209 -1.27 5.19 16.21
CA GLN A 209 0.17 5.34 16.28
C GLN A 209 0.86 4.75 15.03
N PRO A 210 0.50 5.19 13.82
CA PRO A 210 1.12 4.68 12.61
C PRO A 210 2.61 5.04 12.57
N ASP A 211 3.40 4.14 11.99
CA ASP A 211 4.77 4.45 11.60
C ASP A 211 4.78 5.29 10.31
N GLN A 212 3.80 5.06 9.44
CA GLN A 212 3.53 5.87 8.25
C GLN A 212 2.03 5.99 8.04
N ALA A 213 1.56 7.17 7.65
CA ALA A 213 0.22 7.31 7.10
C ALA A 213 0.22 8.30 5.95
N TRP A 214 -0.65 8.09 4.97
CA TRP A 214 -0.89 9.06 3.90
C TRP A 214 -2.30 8.91 3.34
N SER A 215 -2.81 9.99 2.75
CA SER A 215 -4.01 9.94 1.93
C SER A 215 -3.64 10.22 0.48
N SER A 216 -4.23 9.47 -0.44
CA SER A 216 -4.13 9.72 -1.88
C SER A 216 -5.49 9.58 -2.54
N ARG A 217 -5.61 10.17 -3.73
CA ARG A 217 -6.73 9.94 -4.64
C ARG A 217 -6.23 10.04 -6.07
N ASP A 218 -6.86 9.29 -6.96
CA ASP A 218 -6.81 9.59 -8.38
C ASP A 218 -7.58 10.87 -8.68
N LYS A 219 -7.36 11.48 -9.85
CA LYS A 219 -8.08 12.68 -10.27
C LYS A 219 -9.59 12.42 -10.28
N GLY A 220 -10.32 13.06 -9.36
CA GLY A 220 -11.77 12.89 -9.21
C GLY A 220 -12.21 11.63 -8.45
N GLY A 221 -11.28 10.79 -8.00
CA GLY A 221 -11.57 9.61 -7.19
C GLY A 221 -11.74 9.93 -5.70
N PRO A 222 -12.28 8.98 -4.90
CA PRO A 222 -12.42 9.16 -3.47
C PRO A 222 -11.05 9.15 -2.78
N TRP A 223 -10.93 9.89 -1.67
CA TRP A 223 -9.74 9.82 -0.84
C TRP A 223 -9.63 8.45 -0.18
N ARG A 224 -8.44 7.87 -0.26
CA ARG A 224 -8.07 6.66 0.47
C ARG A 224 -6.96 7.02 1.43
N THR A 225 -7.13 6.67 2.70
CA THR A 225 -6.09 6.87 3.72
C THR A 225 -5.49 5.55 4.12
N PHE A 226 -4.17 5.47 4.02
CA PHE A 226 -3.38 4.30 4.30
C PHE A 226 -2.65 4.52 5.63
N TYR A 227 -2.67 3.53 6.50
CA TYR A 227 -1.95 3.50 7.76
C TYR A 227 -1.08 2.26 7.81
N ARG A 228 0.18 2.41 8.21
CA ARG A 228 1.10 1.29 8.39
C ARG A 228 1.69 1.30 9.78
N LYS A 229 1.88 0.10 10.32
CA LYS A 229 2.62 -0.11 11.57
C LYS A 229 3.44 -1.39 11.52
N GLN A 230 4.64 -1.34 12.07
CA GLN A 230 5.52 -2.48 12.27
C GLN A 230 5.53 -2.88 13.76
N PHE A 231 5.41 -4.17 13.99
CA PHE A 231 5.49 -4.81 15.29
C PHE A 231 6.83 -5.56 15.42
N ASN A 232 7.21 -5.95 16.63
CA ASN A 232 8.46 -6.67 16.85
C ASN A 232 8.37 -8.19 16.60
N LYS A 233 7.16 -8.74 16.45
CA LYS A 233 6.91 -10.17 16.22
C LYS A 233 5.96 -10.37 15.04
N ASN A 234 5.95 -11.60 14.51
CA ASN A 234 5.09 -11.99 13.40
C ASN A 234 3.60 -11.85 13.79
N ILE A 235 2.81 -11.21 12.93
CA ILE A 235 1.36 -10.99 13.11
C ILE A 235 0.50 -11.85 12.17
N SER A 236 1.14 -12.69 11.37
CA SER A 236 0.55 -13.42 10.24
C SER A 236 0.76 -14.93 10.41
N THR A 237 0.21 -15.74 9.50
CA THR A 237 0.55 -17.17 9.45
C THR A 237 2.01 -17.37 9.00
N LYS A 238 2.53 -18.60 9.16
CA LYS A 238 3.90 -18.93 8.75
C LYS A 238 4.14 -18.74 7.24
N ASP A 239 3.14 -19.03 6.41
CA ASP A 239 3.25 -18.92 4.94
C ASP A 239 3.58 -17.50 4.49
N THR A 240 2.98 -16.51 5.14
CA THR A 240 3.14 -15.08 4.83
C THR A 240 3.63 -14.32 6.06
N SER A 241 4.63 -14.87 6.75
CA SER A 241 5.15 -14.28 7.98
C SER A 241 5.56 -12.82 7.74
N THR A 242 5.00 -11.91 8.52
CA THR A 242 5.26 -10.47 8.44
C THR A 242 5.05 -9.81 9.79
N THR A 243 5.79 -8.73 10.02
CA THR A 243 5.65 -7.85 11.18
C THR A 243 4.88 -6.57 10.85
N HIS A 244 4.47 -6.39 9.59
CA HIS A 244 3.84 -5.18 9.10
C HIS A 244 2.34 -5.33 8.99
N HIS A 245 1.60 -4.34 9.50
CA HIS A 245 0.16 -4.24 9.37
C HIS A 245 -0.23 -3.02 8.55
N ARG A 246 -1.27 -3.18 7.73
CA ARG A 246 -1.85 -2.12 6.90
C ARG A 246 -3.33 -1.97 7.26
N VAL A 247 -3.78 -0.73 7.39
CA VAL A 247 -5.20 -0.37 7.38
C VAL A 247 -5.42 0.62 6.25
N ILE A 248 -6.48 0.44 5.47
CA ILE A 248 -6.90 1.35 4.40
C ILE A 248 -8.33 1.77 4.69
N ILE A 249 -8.53 3.08 4.80
CA ILE A 249 -9.84 3.71 4.97
C ILE A 249 -10.22 4.37 3.65
N ASN A 250 -11.31 3.90 3.06
CA ASN A 250 -11.95 4.52 1.92
C ASN A 250 -13.01 5.50 2.45
N THR A 251 -12.83 6.79 2.14
CA THR A 251 -13.70 7.86 2.67
C THR A 251 -15.10 7.80 2.08
N ALA A 252 -15.23 7.44 0.80
CA ALA A 252 -16.53 7.38 0.12
C ALA A 252 -17.32 6.08 0.36
N ASP A 253 -16.64 4.97 0.67
CA ASP A 253 -17.28 3.67 0.80
C ASP A 253 -16.63 2.82 1.90
N SER A 254 -17.24 2.83 3.08
CA SER A 254 -16.76 2.10 4.25
C SER A 254 -16.76 0.57 4.08
N SER A 255 -17.55 0.03 3.13
CA SER A 255 -17.54 -1.40 2.81
C SER A 255 -16.23 -1.82 2.14
N LYS A 256 -15.50 -0.87 1.55
CA LYS A 256 -14.17 -1.04 0.95
C LYS A 256 -13.02 -0.74 1.90
N ASN A 257 -13.31 -0.41 3.16
CA ASN A 257 -12.26 -0.39 4.18
C ASN A 257 -11.61 -1.77 4.27
N THR A 258 -10.32 -1.81 4.54
CA THR A 258 -9.65 -3.10 4.73
C THR A 258 -8.53 -2.98 5.74
N GLN A 259 -8.17 -4.13 6.32
CA GLN A 259 -7.02 -4.27 7.20
C GLN A 259 -6.39 -5.64 6.99
N PHE A 260 -5.06 -5.69 6.93
CA PHE A 260 -4.37 -6.94 6.64
C PHE A 260 -2.91 -6.94 7.09
N PRO A 261 -2.33 -8.12 7.37
CA PRO A 261 -0.88 -8.29 7.42
C PRO A 261 -0.27 -7.99 6.05
N LEU A 262 0.68 -7.07 5.98
CA LEU A 262 1.36 -6.70 4.74
C LEU A 262 2.58 -7.59 4.52
N SER A 263 2.46 -8.57 3.61
CA SER A 263 3.59 -9.42 3.22
C SER A 263 4.30 -8.86 2.00
N PHE A 264 5.64 -8.78 2.07
CA PHE A 264 6.51 -8.44 0.94
C PHE A 264 7.14 -9.67 0.28
N LYS A 265 6.82 -10.88 0.77
CA LYS A 265 7.26 -12.14 0.16
C LYS A 265 6.31 -12.48 -0.99
N ASN A 266 6.87 -12.70 -2.17
CA ASN A 266 6.19 -13.28 -3.34
C ASN A 266 6.25 -14.81 -3.26
#